data_AF-A0A2D5E6W3-F1
#
_entry.id   AF-A0A2D5E6W3-F1
#
_cell.length_a   1.000
_cell.length_b   1.000
_cell.length_c   1.000
_cell.angle_alpha   90.00
_cell.angle_beta   90.00
_cell.angle_gamma   90.00
#
_symmetry.space_group_name_H-M   'P 1'
#
loop_
_entity.id
_entity.type
_entity.pdbx_description
1 polymer ?
#
loop_
_entity_poly.entity_id
_entity_poly.type
_entity_poly.pdbx_seq_one_letter_code
_entity_poly.pdbx_strand_id
1 'polypeptide(L)'
;MSLIASLILLTSLQSTHSSSSVEFGEWKTFDRESKEAAVESNSRPRIETARDSSNERTRDSSLPSISVGPASGGGGRPLRVPLETTDSNSDAMPVRTSPSESDEEPAHRGSPAAPIDPMPPGGTLFPGSGPRLGEGPWATTWSDVPSDLDRLSAMTYIRGNGVADTSWTSNQYFKADVIGRELSSQPAGRRTLFPWRYRNALIGHPFDRIRRPDGTSESRPSPFVDGAVMAILNELVPVLDELLAGGIQVDYFIGDIESSGYFACWNIDQSHIAAIMTDPRFETRILGNGLTPRQMLGDWNANQIKLRTPTKAAAAWNAMINRIFADAILNSMVRPVTERWPNARSSNYGSMTIDEDEAVSDMNGWKVWADCLAGTNPAIETYGRLGGVLDGFNIDPSDPTRLMRQDGPGLPANGWTSLQIGVNRTRALLRSDGRPYHLWFATPSWETDRNWRSGFANSPYFRENLFHQAVNGVQHFIYWNPIDQDLVIEIDRERRNAESRAIESILDEIDAATRGDVASQPLRSGRVRWDSSVLLSGAKLTDGSSVWRLTIAPGIGAVRLQGSSALIPIDPANPGLWISRPDASSPVILETIPR
;
A
#
# COMPACT_ATOMS: atom_id res chain seq x y z
N MET A 1 20.92 -62.83 38.57
CA MET A 1 20.60 -61.47 39.05
C MET A 1 20.30 -60.64 37.81
N SER A 2 19.13 -60.08 37.49
CA SER A 2 17.73 -60.05 37.95
C SER A 2 17.06 -59.09 36.94
N LEU A 3 15.84 -59.21 36.44
CA LEU A 3 14.86 -60.30 36.34
C LEU A 3 13.85 -59.84 35.25
N ILE A 4 13.33 -60.74 34.39
CA ILE A 4 11.95 -60.82 33.83
C ILE A 4 11.22 -59.47 33.49
N ALA A 5 10.70 -59.21 32.28
CA ALA A 5 9.74 -60.03 31.52
C ALA A 5 9.71 -59.78 29.99
N SER A 6 8.97 -60.63 29.26
CA SER A 6 8.74 -60.58 27.81
C SER A 6 7.24 -60.58 27.46
N LEU A 7 6.84 -59.95 26.35
CA LEU A 7 5.73 -60.26 25.41
C LEU A 7 5.75 -59.12 24.36
N ILE A 8 5.89 -59.28 23.03
CA ILE A 8 5.25 -60.16 22.03
C ILE A 8 3.74 -59.92 21.88
N LEU A 9 3.36 -59.26 20.79
CA LEU A 9 2.29 -59.75 19.90
C LEU A 9 2.54 -59.34 18.43
N LEU A 10 2.40 -60.30 17.52
CA LEU A 10 2.23 -60.10 16.07
C LEU A 10 0.73 -59.74 15.80
N THR A 11 0.17 -59.47 14.60
CA THR A 11 0.58 -59.69 13.19
C THR A 11 -0.26 -58.80 12.24
N SER A 12 0.13 -58.77 10.96
CA SER A 12 -0.59 -58.34 9.74
C SER A 12 -2.14 -58.37 9.69
N LEU A 13 -2.74 -57.55 8.80
CA LEU A 13 -3.50 -58.05 7.64
C LEU A 13 -3.81 -56.96 6.57
N GLN A 14 -4.25 -57.42 5.39
CA GLN A 14 -4.45 -56.64 4.15
C GLN A 14 -5.92 -56.26 3.91
N SER A 15 -6.14 -55.17 3.17
CA SER A 15 -7.24 -55.01 2.19
C SER A 15 -6.84 -53.92 1.19
N THR A 16 -6.73 -54.08 -0.14
CA THR A 16 -7.70 -54.48 -1.18
C THR A 16 -8.90 -53.55 -1.36
N HIS A 17 -9.25 -53.31 -2.63
CA HIS A 17 -10.24 -52.36 -3.18
C HIS A 17 -9.81 -50.89 -3.25
N SER A 18 -10.06 -50.14 -4.32
CA SER A 18 -10.55 -50.54 -5.66
C SER A 18 -10.21 -49.49 -6.71
N SER A 19 -9.76 -49.93 -7.88
CA SER A 19 -9.72 -49.09 -9.09
C SER A 19 -11.14 -48.85 -9.61
N SER A 20 -11.65 -47.63 -9.47
CA SER A 20 -12.85 -47.17 -10.17
C SER A 20 -12.44 -46.17 -11.26
N SER A 21 -12.38 -46.66 -12.50
CA SER A 21 -12.40 -45.82 -13.69
C SER A 21 -13.68 -44.99 -13.70
N VAL A 22 -13.55 -43.66 -13.68
CA VAL A 22 -14.66 -42.77 -14.03
C VAL A 22 -14.56 -42.51 -15.53
N GLU A 23 -15.58 -42.96 -16.26
CA GLU A 23 -15.72 -42.70 -17.70
C GLU A 23 -15.89 -41.19 -17.93
N PHE A 24 -14.96 -40.57 -18.65
CA PHE A 24 -15.19 -39.24 -19.21
C PHE A 24 -16.10 -39.38 -20.44
N GLY A 25 -17.39 -39.17 -20.21
CA GLY A 25 -18.40 -39.16 -21.27
C GLY A 25 -18.14 -38.09 -22.32
N GLU A 26 -18.27 -38.49 -23.59
CA GLU A 26 -18.10 -37.64 -24.76
C GLU A 26 -18.99 -36.38 -24.70
N TRP A 27 -18.38 -35.20 -24.82
CA TRP A 27 -19.12 -33.99 -25.18
C TRP A 27 -18.89 -33.67 -26.66
N LYS A 28 -19.94 -33.91 -27.44
CA LYS A 28 -19.96 -33.74 -28.89
C LYS A 28 -19.75 -32.28 -29.26
N THR A 29 -18.91 -32.08 -30.27
CA THR A 29 -18.87 -30.88 -31.10
C THR A 29 -20.28 -30.50 -31.57
N PHE A 30 -20.67 -29.25 -31.38
CA PHE A 30 -21.83 -28.68 -32.06
C PHE A 30 -21.39 -27.58 -33.01
N ASP A 31 -21.53 -27.86 -34.29
CA ASP A 31 -21.41 -26.87 -35.36
C ASP A 31 -22.39 -25.73 -35.18
N ARG A 32 -22.00 -24.54 -35.66
CA ARG A 32 -22.96 -23.48 -35.99
C ARG A 32 -22.50 -22.68 -37.20
N GLU A 33 -22.69 -23.26 -38.38
CA GLU A 33 -22.70 -22.50 -39.62
C GLU A 33 -23.91 -21.55 -39.71
N SER A 34 -23.64 -20.36 -40.24
CA SER A 34 -24.48 -19.46 -41.05
C SER A 34 -26.02 -19.43 -40.88
N LYS A 35 -26.56 -18.20 -40.76
CA LYS A 35 -27.46 -17.65 -41.79
C LYS A 35 -27.60 -16.13 -41.71
N GLU A 36 -27.85 -15.52 -42.87
CA GLU A 36 -27.85 -14.08 -43.10
C GLU A 36 -29.27 -13.46 -43.16
N ALA A 37 -29.32 -12.15 -42.90
CA ALA A 37 -30.09 -11.11 -43.61
C ALA A 37 -31.64 -11.03 -43.57
N ALA A 38 -32.09 -9.80 -43.88
CA ALA A 38 -33.43 -9.31 -44.25
C ALA A 38 -34.51 -9.13 -43.15
N VAL A 39 -35.47 -8.18 -43.24
CA VAL A 39 -35.49 -6.77 -43.71
C VAL A 39 -36.86 -6.12 -43.35
N GLU A 40 -36.89 -4.80 -43.12
CA GLU A 40 -38.03 -3.85 -43.18
C GLU A 40 -39.39 -4.03 -42.44
N SER A 41 -39.77 -2.95 -41.74
CA SER A 41 -40.96 -2.08 -42.00
C SER A 41 -41.93 -1.81 -40.84
N ASN A 42 -42.60 -0.64 -40.97
CA ASN A 42 -43.82 -0.18 -40.28
C ASN A 42 -43.76 0.18 -38.78
N SER A 43 -44.48 1.18 -38.29
CA SER A 43 -44.96 2.46 -38.90
C SER A 43 -45.49 3.34 -37.75
N ARG A 44 -45.50 4.67 -37.91
CA ARG A 44 -46.08 5.61 -36.92
C ARG A 44 -47.59 5.37 -36.74
N PRO A 45 -48.19 5.88 -35.64
CA PRO A 45 -48.86 7.18 -35.82
C PRO A 45 -48.51 8.23 -34.77
N ARG A 46 -48.73 9.49 -35.19
CA ARG A 46 -48.55 10.75 -34.45
C ARG A 46 -49.95 11.24 -34.09
N ILE A 47 -50.21 11.63 -32.84
CA ILE A 47 -51.44 12.33 -32.46
C ILE A 47 -51.06 13.71 -31.92
N GLU A 48 -51.65 14.74 -32.53
CA GLU A 48 -51.59 16.13 -32.10
C GLU A 48 -52.97 16.55 -31.58
N THR A 49 -53.01 17.05 -30.36
CA THR A 49 -54.07 17.89 -29.80
C THR A 49 -53.45 18.63 -28.61
N ALA A 50 -53.69 19.89 -28.29
CA ALA A 50 -54.25 21.10 -28.89
C ALA A 50 -54.20 22.13 -27.74
N ARG A 51 -54.12 23.44 -28.04
CA ARG A 51 -54.16 24.52 -27.02
C ARG A 51 -55.57 24.66 -26.41
N ASP A 52 -55.89 25.41 -25.35
CA ASP A 52 -55.27 26.56 -24.62
C ASP A 52 -55.96 26.62 -23.21
N SER A 53 -55.65 27.43 -22.18
CA SER A 53 -54.76 28.59 -21.98
C SER A 53 -54.57 28.89 -20.46
N SER A 54 -53.85 29.98 -20.14
CA SER A 54 -53.92 30.83 -18.92
C SER A 54 -53.08 30.51 -17.66
N ASN A 55 -52.70 31.62 -17.00
CA ASN A 55 -52.08 31.82 -15.69
C ASN A 55 -50.58 31.54 -15.47
N GLU A 56 -49.82 32.62 -15.69
CA GLU A 56 -48.76 33.15 -14.82
C GLU A 56 -48.34 32.33 -13.57
N ARG A 57 -47.06 31.92 -13.53
CA ARG A 57 -46.09 32.50 -12.57
C ARG A 57 -44.65 32.12 -12.86
N THR A 58 -43.78 33.09 -12.62
CA THR A 58 -42.33 33.09 -12.69
C THR A 58 -41.62 31.94 -11.95
N ARG A 59 -40.64 31.30 -12.61
CA ARG A 59 -39.23 31.23 -12.14
C ARG A 59 -38.31 30.51 -13.14
N ASP A 60 -37.04 30.97 -13.17
CA ASP A 60 -35.97 30.40 -13.99
C ASP A 60 -35.61 28.95 -13.64
N SER A 61 -35.27 28.17 -14.66
CA SER A 61 -34.39 27.00 -14.53
C SER A 61 -33.74 26.65 -15.89
N SER A 62 -32.71 27.42 -16.26
CA SER A 62 -31.80 27.02 -17.34
C SER A 62 -30.85 25.93 -16.85
N LEU A 63 -31.13 24.68 -17.21
CA LEU A 63 -30.19 23.57 -17.05
C LEU A 63 -29.12 23.62 -18.14
N PRO A 64 -27.82 23.72 -17.82
CA PRO A 64 -26.77 23.44 -18.79
C PRO A 64 -26.49 21.94 -18.88
N SER A 65 -26.48 21.42 -20.11
CA SER A 65 -26.09 20.03 -20.41
C SER A 65 -24.60 19.81 -20.14
N ILE A 66 -24.26 18.91 -19.21
CA ILE A 66 -22.87 18.51 -18.96
C ILE A 66 -22.47 17.41 -19.94
N SER A 67 -21.50 17.72 -20.82
CA SER A 67 -20.83 16.73 -21.66
C SER A 67 -19.60 16.17 -20.93
N VAL A 68 -19.49 14.85 -20.83
CA VAL A 68 -18.36 14.19 -20.17
C VAL A 68 -17.19 14.06 -21.16
N GLY A 69 -16.15 14.88 -20.97
CA GLY A 69 -14.87 14.78 -21.67
C GLY A 69 -13.90 13.80 -20.98
N PRO A 70 -12.94 13.20 -21.70
CA PRO A 70 -12.00 12.24 -21.12
C PRO A 70 -10.95 12.93 -20.23
N ALA A 71 -10.78 12.42 -19.01
CA ALA A 71 -9.76 12.88 -18.08
C ALA A 71 -8.32 12.67 -18.62
N SER A 72 -7.53 13.74 -18.60
CA SER A 72 -6.10 13.74 -18.89
C SER A 72 -5.29 13.53 -17.61
N GLY A 73 -4.27 12.67 -17.67
CA GLY A 73 -3.36 12.44 -16.56
C GLY A 73 -2.47 13.65 -16.28
N GLY A 74 -2.23 13.93 -15.00
CA GLY A 74 -1.38 15.03 -14.53
C GLY A 74 0.10 14.80 -14.82
N GLY A 75 0.55 15.09 -16.04
CA GLY A 75 1.96 15.26 -16.37
C GLY A 75 2.33 16.74 -16.29
N GLY A 76 3.14 17.12 -15.29
CA GLY A 76 3.64 18.48 -15.16
C GLY A 76 4.48 18.89 -16.38
N ARG A 77 4.08 19.98 -17.05
CA ARG A 77 4.91 20.68 -18.05
C ARG A 77 5.43 21.98 -17.44
N PRO A 78 6.72 22.32 -17.60
CA PRO A 78 7.22 23.63 -17.19
C PRO A 78 6.68 24.72 -18.12
N LEU A 79 6.30 25.88 -17.57
CA LEU A 79 6.00 27.07 -18.36
C LEU A 79 7.28 27.57 -19.04
N ARG A 80 7.23 27.78 -20.36
CA ARG A 80 8.17 28.66 -21.04
C ARG A 80 7.69 30.10 -20.86
N VAL A 81 8.47 30.90 -20.15
CA VAL A 81 8.42 32.37 -20.26
C VAL A 81 9.32 32.76 -21.45
N PRO A 82 8.89 33.67 -22.35
CA PRO A 82 9.77 34.18 -23.40
C PRO A 82 10.80 35.12 -22.75
N LEU A 83 12.10 34.84 -22.96
CA LEU A 83 13.15 35.80 -22.62
C LEU A 83 13.39 36.70 -23.84
N GLU A 84 13.31 38.01 -23.64
CA GLU A 84 13.61 39.00 -24.68
C GLU A 84 15.09 38.99 -25.05
N THR A 85 15.36 39.24 -26.32
CA THR A 85 16.72 39.39 -26.87
C THR A 85 17.30 40.76 -26.54
N THR A 86 18.46 40.81 -25.91
CA THR A 86 19.37 41.97 -25.98
C THR A 86 20.80 41.50 -26.23
N ASP A 87 21.40 42.00 -27.31
CA ASP A 87 22.79 41.75 -27.66
C ASP A 87 23.74 42.46 -26.69
N SER A 88 24.90 41.85 -26.41
CA SER A 88 26.15 42.60 -26.24
C SER A 88 27.38 41.70 -26.39
N ASN A 89 28.34 42.16 -27.20
CA ASN A 89 29.64 41.53 -27.40
C ASN A 89 30.48 41.51 -26.11
N SER A 90 31.29 40.47 -25.92
CA SER A 90 32.75 40.65 -25.71
C SER A 90 33.54 39.35 -25.85
N ASP A 91 34.58 39.44 -26.67
CA ASP A 91 35.93 38.87 -26.53
C ASP A 91 36.11 37.36 -26.26
N ALA A 92 36.42 36.66 -27.35
CA ALA A 92 37.10 35.37 -27.32
C ALA A 92 38.60 35.53 -27.02
N MET A 93 39.14 34.65 -26.17
CA MET A 93 40.58 34.38 -26.04
C MET A 93 40.83 32.86 -26.13
N PRO A 94 41.86 32.40 -26.86
CA PRO A 94 42.01 30.98 -27.20
C PRO A 94 42.72 30.18 -26.11
N VAL A 95 42.15 29.05 -25.71
CA VAL A 95 42.86 28.07 -24.87
C VAL A 95 43.70 27.16 -25.76
N ARG A 96 45.01 27.12 -25.49
CA ARG A 96 45.99 26.25 -26.15
C ARG A 96 45.63 24.78 -25.95
N THR A 97 45.67 24.01 -27.03
CA THR A 97 45.92 22.57 -26.97
C THR A 97 47.42 22.31 -26.89
N SER A 98 47.83 21.33 -26.11
CA SER A 98 49.13 20.66 -26.24
C SER A 98 48.98 19.22 -25.72
N PRO A 99 49.53 18.21 -26.42
CA PRO A 99 49.39 16.81 -26.03
C PRO A 99 50.42 16.44 -24.96
N SER A 100 50.11 15.42 -24.15
CA SER A 100 51.10 14.70 -23.37
C SER A 100 50.92 13.20 -23.61
N GLU A 101 52.00 12.59 -24.08
CA GLU A 101 52.13 11.18 -24.35
C GLU A 101 51.97 10.32 -23.08
N SER A 102 51.41 9.13 -23.32
CA SER A 102 51.64 7.84 -22.67
C SER A 102 52.52 7.74 -21.42
N ASP A 103 52.02 7.02 -20.42
CA ASP A 103 52.80 6.07 -19.63
C ASP A 103 51.91 4.85 -19.26
N GLU A 104 52.56 3.73 -18.91
CA GLU A 104 52.05 2.36 -19.09
C GLU A 104 51.13 1.82 -17.97
N GLU A 105 50.25 0.87 -18.34
CA GLU A 105 49.54 0.00 -17.39
C GLU A 105 50.50 -0.96 -16.66
N PRO A 106 50.14 -1.35 -15.43
CA PRO A 106 50.25 -2.76 -15.04
C PRO A 106 48.88 -3.39 -14.79
N ALA A 107 48.55 -4.43 -15.57
CA ALA A 107 47.28 -5.13 -15.49
C ALA A 107 47.07 -5.90 -14.17
N HIS A 108 46.22 -5.37 -13.28
CA HIS A 108 45.72 -6.13 -12.13
C HIS A 108 44.57 -7.06 -12.53
N ARG A 109 44.88 -8.35 -12.71
CA ARG A 109 43.88 -9.42 -12.79
C ARG A 109 43.19 -9.59 -11.43
N GLY A 110 42.02 -8.99 -11.28
CA GLY A 110 41.11 -9.32 -10.19
C GLY A 110 40.63 -10.77 -10.31
N SER A 111 40.90 -11.59 -9.29
CA SER A 111 40.30 -12.93 -9.18
C SER A 111 38.84 -12.80 -8.73
N PRO A 112 37.92 -13.69 -9.17
CA PRO A 112 36.54 -13.66 -8.72
C PRO A 112 36.45 -13.89 -7.21
N ALA A 113 35.57 -13.15 -6.54
CA ALA A 113 35.35 -13.31 -5.11
C ALA A 113 34.85 -14.73 -4.79
N ALA A 114 35.42 -15.34 -3.76
CA ALA A 114 34.92 -16.61 -3.21
C ALA A 114 33.52 -16.42 -2.62
N PRO A 115 32.66 -17.46 -2.63
CA PRO A 115 31.36 -17.39 -1.96
C PRO A 115 31.55 -17.15 -0.45
N ILE A 116 30.77 -16.23 0.10
CA ILE A 116 30.74 -15.93 1.53
C ILE A 116 29.95 -17.05 2.24
N ASP A 117 30.59 -17.73 3.19
CA ASP A 117 29.91 -18.72 4.03
C ASP A 117 28.80 -18.07 4.88
N PRO A 118 27.64 -18.73 5.07
CA PRO A 118 26.58 -18.21 5.91
C PRO A 118 27.02 -18.17 7.38
N MET A 119 26.92 -17.00 8.01
CA MET A 119 27.24 -16.85 9.44
C MET A 119 26.31 -17.71 10.33
N PRO A 120 26.82 -18.27 11.43
CA PRO A 120 26.03 -19.09 12.34
C PRO A 120 25.00 -18.24 13.13
N PRO A 121 23.79 -18.77 13.37
CA PRO A 121 22.78 -18.06 14.15
C PRO A 121 23.07 -18.19 15.66
N GLY A 122 23.46 -17.09 16.30
CA GLY A 122 23.53 -17.01 17.77
C GLY A 122 24.67 -16.15 18.31
N GLY A 123 24.41 -14.87 18.58
CA GLY A 123 25.40 -13.94 19.08
C GLY A 123 24.81 -12.66 19.71
N THR A 124 23.93 -12.81 20.70
CA THR A 124 23.34 -11.65 21.42
C THR A 124 24.28 -11.12 22.50
N LEU A 125 25.08 -10.09 22.17
CA LEU A 125 25.84 -9.30 23.14
C LEU A 125 25.84 -7.81 22.79
N PHE A 126 24.86 -7.07 23.31
CA PHE A 126 24.93 -5.60 23.44
C PHE A 126 24.38 -5.15 24.81
N PRO A 127 25.23 -4.76 25.76
CA PRO A 127 24.81 -4.16 27.02
C PRO A 127 24.58 -2.65 26.82
N GLY A 128 23.34 -2.19 26.95
CA GLY A 128 22.99 -0.79 26.68
C GLY A 128 21.50 -0.47 26.83
N SER A 129 20.88 -0.94 27.92
CA SER A 129 19.48 -0.67 28.21
C SER A 129 19.28 0.77 28.70
N GLY A 130 19.19 1.71 27.75
CA GLY A 130 18.42 2.94 27.98
C GLY A 130 16.95 2.59 28.30
N PRO A 131 16.16 3.53 28.83
CA PRO A 131 14.75 3.28 29.11
C PRO A 131 14.04 2.83 27.82
N ARG A 132 13.54 1.60 27.81
CA ARG A 132 12.60 1.14 26.78
C ARG A 132 11.34 1.99 26.96
N LEU A 133 11.05 2.88 26.01
CA LEU A 133 9.70 3.44 25.94
C LEU A 133 8.71 2.29 25.70
N GLY A 134 7.52 2.43 26.27
CA GLY A 134 6.66 1.30 26.65
C GLY A 134 6.41 0.24 25.58
N GLU A 135 6.19 -0.99 26.05
CA GLU A 135 5.84 -2.17 25.26
C GLU A 135 4.41 -2.06 24.71
N GLY A 136 4.12 -1.03 23.91
CA GLY A 136 2.78 -0.73 23.44
C GLY A 136 2.75 -0.13 22.04
N PRO A 137 1.54 0.17 21.52
CA PRO A 137 1.37 0.82 20.23
C PRO A 137 2.05 2.20 20.22
N TRP A 138 2.71 2.52 19.12
CA TRP A 138 3.38 3.81 18.92
C TRP A 138 3.42 4.17 17.44
N ALA A 139 3.69 5.43 17.12
CA ALA A 139 3.70 5.93 15.75
C ALA A 139 5.00 6.68 15.41
N THR A 140 5.54 6.45 14.21
CA THR A 140 6.51 7.37 13.61
C THR A 140 5.79 8.46 12.81
N THR A 141 6.33 9.68 12.74
CA THR A 141 5.68 10.84 12.12
C THR A 141 6.54 11.47 11.03
N TRP A 142 5.89 12.04 10.01
CA TRP A 142 6.59 12.83 8.99
C TRP A 142 7.05 14.19 9.51
N SER A 143 6.18 14.92 10.21
CA SER A 143 6.52 16.21 10.82
C SER A 143 7.17 16.07 12.19
N ASP A 144 7.60 17.20 12.73
CA ASP A 144 8.06 17.34 14.11
C ASP A 144 7.02 16.85 15.13
N VAL A 145 7.50 16.28 16.23
CA VAL A 145 6.69 15.80 17.36
C VAL A 145 6.84 16.78 18.52
N PRO A 146 5.73 17.27 19.13
CA PRO A 146 5.79 18.00 20.39
C PRO A 146 6.53 17.20 21.47
N SER A 147 7.44 17.84 22.20
CA SER A 147 8.37 17.19 23.14
C SER A 147 7.74 16.53 24.37
N ASP A 148 6.41 16.62 24.49
CA ASP A 148 5.58 16.07 25.56
C ASP A 148 4.68 14.93 25.08
N LEU A 149 4.97 14.33 23.91
CA LEU A 149 4.33 13.12 23.40
C LEU A 149 5.33 11.95 23.40
N ASP A 150 4.96 10.87 24.07
CA ASP A 150 5.79 9.70 24.36
C ASP A 150 5.44 8.46 23.52
N ARG A 151 4.34 8.47 22.74
CA ARG A 151 4.00 7.43 21.74
C ARG A 151 4.36 7.84 20.31
N LEU A 152 4.83 9.06 20.08
CA LEU A 152 5.16 9.59 18.75
C LEU A 152 6.69 9.77 18.58
N SER A 153 7.21 9.58 17.37
CA SER A 153 8.63 9.83 17.06
C SER A 153 8.86 10.27 15.62
N ALA A 154 9.52 11.42 15.42
CA ALA A 154 9.77 11.95 14.09
C ALA A 154 10.72 11.06 13.27
N MET A 155 10.41 10.88 11.99
CA MET A 155 11.33 10.26 11.03
C MET A 155 12.56 11.14 10.80
N THR A 156 13.75 10.53 10.79
CA THR A 156 14.97 11.20 10.29
C THR A 156 15.08 11.01 8.78
N TYR A 157 15.24 12.12 8.06
CA TYR A 157 15.18 12.17 6.61
C TYR A 157 16.55 11.97 5.95
N ILE A 158 16.67 10.98 5.06
CA ILE A 158 17.72 10.95 4.03
C ILE A 158 17.21 11.70 2.80
N ARG A 159 18.00 12.66 2.28
CA ARG A 159 17.58 13.51 1.16
C ARG A 159 18.56 13.44 -0.02
N GLY A 160 18.22 12.59 -0.99
CA GLY A 160 18.84 12.43 -2.31
C GLY A 160 19.10 13.71 -3.12
N ASN A 161 20.07 13.64 -4.01
CA ASN A 161 20.23 14.58 -5.11
C ASN A 161 19.09 14.34 -6.11
N GLY A 162 18.21 15.34 -6.28
CA GLY A 162 17.06 15.21 -7.17
C GLY A 162 17.49 15.21 -8.63
N VAL A 163 17.02 14.22 -9.41
CA VAL A 163 17.31 14.13 -10.86
C VAL A 163 16.69 15.29 -11.66
N ALA A 164 15.71 16.01 -11.10
CA ALA A 164 14.97 17.07 -11.80
C ALA A 164 14.53 18.28 -10.94
N ASP A 165 14.91 18.36 -9.67
CA ASP A 165 14.46 19.42 -8.75
C ASP A 165 15.60 20.40 -8.42
N THR A 166 15.53 21.60 -9.02
CA THR A 166 16.47 22.70 -8.80
C THR A 166 16.05 23.65 -7.67
N SER A 167 14.88 23.45 -7.05
CA SER A 167 14.31 24.40 -6.08
C SER A 167 14.89 24.28 -4.67
N TRP A 168 15.68 23.23 -4.40
CA TRP A 168 16.37 23.00 -3.13
C TRP A 168 17.88 22.80 -3.40
N THR A 169 18.67 23.84 -3.15
CA THR A 169 20.08 23.93 -3.58
C THR A 169 21.04 23.04 -2.78
N SER A 170 21.16 21.79 -3.23
CA SER A 170 22.38 20.96 -3.37
C SER A 170 23.46 20.85 -2.26
N ASN A 171 23.34 21.47 -1.09
CA ASN A 171 24.43 21.55 -0.09
C ASN A 171 24.08 21.07 1.34
N GLN A 172 22.84 20.67 1.64
CA GLN A 172 22.39 20.53 3.04
C GLN A 172 22.26 19.11 3.63
N TYR A 173 22.00 18.03 2.88
CA TYR A 173 21.36 16.83 3.48
C TYR A 173 21.85 15.42 3.08
N PHE A 174 23.17 15.23 3.04
CA PHE A 174 23.80 13.90 3.20
C PHE A 174 24.83 13.83 4.32
N LYS A 175 24.75 14.77 5.25
CA LYS A 175 25.62 14.84 6.41
C LYS A 175 25.25 13.74 7.41
N ALA A 176 25.99 12.64 7.42
CA ALA A 176 25.75 11.55 8.36
C ALA A 176 25.91 12.02 9.82
N ASP A 177 26.69 13.08 10.09
CA ASP A 177 26.74 13.72 11.41
C ASP A 177 25.41 14.36 11.84
N VAL A 178 24.63 14.89 10.89
CA VAL A 178 23.29 15.44 11.16
C VAL A 178 22.30 14.30 11.38
N ILE A 179 22.23 13.36 10.44
CA ILE A 179 21.36 12.18 10.48
C ILE A 179 21.63 11.36 11.76
N GLY A 180 22.91 11.19 12.11
CA GLY A 180 23.36 10.48 13.30
C GLY A 180 22.96 11.17 14.61
N ARG A 181 23.03 12.51 14.68
CA ARG A 181 22.52 13.27 15.83
C ARG A 181 21.01 13.15 15.99
N GLU A 182 20.24 13.21 14.89
CA GLU A 182 18.78 13.05 14.94
C GLU A 182 18.38 11.63 15.32
N LEU A 183 19.00 10.59 14.75
CA LEU A 183 18.74 9.20 15.15
C LEU A 183 19.16 8.93 16.60
N SER A 184 20.23 9.57 17.08
CA SER A 184 20.69 9.40 18.46
C SER A 184 19.86 10.16 19.50
N SER A 185 19.10 11.20 19.09
CA SER A 185 18.11 11.84 19.96
C SER A 185 16.80 11.07 20.03
N GLN A 186 16.54 10.17 19.07
CA GLN A 186 15.37 9.29 19.11
C GLN A 186 15.52 8.14 20.15
N PRO A 187 14.42 7.74 20.80
CA PRO A 187 14.41 6.62 21.74
C PRO A 187 14.90 5.30 21.11
N ALA A 188 15.60 4.48 21.90
CA ALA A 188 16.02 3.16 21.47
C ALA A 188 14.81 2.26 21.15
N GLY A 189 14.85 1.55 20.02
CA GLY A 189 13.71 0.79 19.51
C GLY A 189 12.71 1.61 18.70
N ARG A 190 13.04 2.87 18.35
CA ARG A 190 12.20 3.77 17.53
C ARG A 190 12.98 4.60 16.51
N ARG A 191 14.31 4.47 16.43
CA ARG A 191 15.20 5.24 15.55
C ARG A 191 14.85 5.00 14.08
N THR A 192 14.09 5.91 13.50
CA THR A 192 13.42 5.72 12.21
C THR A 192 14.10 6.53 11.11
N LEU A 193 14.51 5.85 10.06
CA LEU A 193 15.19 6.40 8.89
C LEU A 193 14.26 6.37 7.67
N PHE A 194 14.12 7.51 6.99
CA PHE A 194 13.15 7.73 5.92
C PHE A 194 13.81 8.26 4.62
N PRO A 195 13.80 7.51 3.51
CA PRO A 195 14.49 7.82 2.26
C PRO A 195 13.63 8.71 1.35
N TRP A 196 13.14 9.85 1.85
CA TRP A 196 12.08 10.65 1.21
C TRP A 196 12.27 10.92 -0.28
N ARG A 197 13.45 11.42 -0.67
CA ARG A 197 13.71 11.86 -2.05
C ARG A 197 13.79 10.71 -3.06
N TYR A 198 13.76 9.46 -2.58
CA TYR A 198 13.75 8.29 -3.45
C TYR A 198 12.35 7.89 -3.95
N ARG A 199 11.27 8.59 -3.54
CA ARG A 199 9.87 8.31 -3.91
C ARG A 199 9.65 7.99 -5.40
N ASN A 200 10.31 8.76 -6.27
CA ASN A 200 10.28 8.62 -7.73
C ASN A 200 11.65 8.27 -8.36
N ALA A 201 12.68 7.97 -7.55
CA ALA A 201 14.05 7.81 -8.04
C ALA A 201 14.26 6.56 -8.91
N LEU A 202 13.35 5.58 -8.82
CA LEU A 202 13.36 4.40 -9.68
C LEU A 202 12.80 4.65 -11.08
N ILE A 203 12.26 5.84 -11.40
CA ILE A 203 11.68 6.13 -12.73
C ILE A 203 12.59 7.04 -13.55
N GLY A 204 12.73 6.71 -14.84
CA GLY A 204 13.20 7.66 -15.85
C GLY A 204 14.71 7.77 -16.00
N HIS A 205 15.49 6.94 -15.30
CA HIS A 205 16.93 6.86 -15.48
C HIS A 205 17.31 6.56 -16.96
N PRO A 206 18.32 7.22 -17.56
CA PRO A 206 18.61 7.10 -19.00
C PRO A 206 18.95 5.69 -19.50
N PHE A 207 19.51 4.82 -18.66
CA PHE A 207 19.83 3.43 -19.04
C PHE A 207 18.64 2.45 -18.90
N ASP A 208 17.54 2.92 -18.29
CA ASP A 208 16.33 2.14 -17.98
C ASP A 208 15.18 2.49 -18.93
N ARG A 209 15.55 2.87 -20.16
CA ARG A 209 14.60 3.00 -21.28
C ARG A 209 14.18 1.61 -21.77
N ILE A 210 13.05 1.54 -22.47
CA ILE A 210 12.61 0.30 -23.12
C ILE A 210 13.65 -0.08 -24.18
N ARG A 211 14.09 -1.34 -24.16
CA ARG A 211 15.00 -1.93 -25.13
C ARG A 211 14.18 -2.76 -26.12
N ARG A 212 14.51 -2.71 -27.40
CA ARG A 212 13.89 -3.55 -28.44
C ARG A 212 14.70 -4.83 -28.65
N PRO A 213 14.12 -5.87 -29.27
CA PRO A 213 14.85 -7.09 -29.63
C PRO A 213 16.04 -6.88 -30.57
N ASP A 214 16.09 -5.77 -31.32
CA ASP A 214 17.22 -5.37 -32.17
C ASP A 214 18.36 -4.66 -31.39
N GLY A 215 18.23 -4.51 -30.08
CA GLY A 215 19.19 -3.82 -29.20
C GLY A 215 19.04 -2.29 -29.16
N THR A 216 18.13 -1.69 -29.93
CA THR A 216 17.87 -0.25 -29.87
C THR A 216 17.05 0.14 -28.64
N SER A 217 17.26 1.37 -28.12
CA SER A 217 16.49 1.91 -26.99
C SER A 217 15.44 2.92 -27.46
N GLU A 218 14.27 2.91 -26.84
CA GLU A 218 13.24 3.92 -27.06
C GLU A 218 13.41 5.15 -26.15
N SER A 219 12.65 6.23 -26.40
CA SER A 219 12.56 7.34 -25.45
C SER A 219 11.66 7.04 -24.25
N ARG A 220 10.79 6.02 -24.34
CA ARG A 220 9.85 5.65 -23.28
C ARG A 220 10.56 5.00 -22.07
N PRO A 221 10.15 5.31 -20.83
CA PRO A 221 10.71 4.68 -19.64
C PRO A 221 10.24 3.21 -19.53
N SER A 222 11.05 2.39 -18.89
CA SER A 222 10.80 0.96 -18.63
C SER A 222 10.64 0.68 -17.13
N PRO A 223 9.88 -0.35 -16.71
CA PRO A 223 9.86 -0.81 -15.33
C PRO A 223 11.13 -1.61 -14.94
N PHE A 224 12.03 -1.89 -15.88
CA PHE A 224 13.30 -2.56 -15.64
C PHE A 224 14.39 -1.53 -15.30
N VAL A 225 14.64 -1.37 -14.00
CA VAL A 225 15.26 -0.17 -13.38
C VAL A 225 16.68 -0.39 -12.84
N ASP A 226 17.48 -1.20 -13.56
CA ASP A 226 18.83 -1.61 -13.14
C ASP A 226 19.78 -0.41 -12.91
N GLY A 227 19.71 0.59 -13.80
CA GLY A 227 20.53 1.80 -13.71
C GLY A 227 20.14 2.67 -12.53
N ALA A 228 18.85 2.84 -12.27
CA ALA A 228 18.35 3.56 -11.10
C ALA A 228 18.73 2.85 -9.79
N VAL A 229 18.62 1.52 -9.73
CA VAL A 229 19.08 0.71 -8.58
C VAL A 229 20.56 0.99 -8.28
N MET A 230 21.42 0.97 -9.31
CA MET A 230 22.85 1.26 -9.12
C MET A 230 23.12 2.73 -8.72
N ALA A 231 22.39 3.69 -9.28
CA ALA A 231 22.51 5.10 -8.89
C ALA A 231 22.16 5.32 -7.40
N ILE A 232 21.06 4.71 -6.94
CA ILE A 232 20.62 4.75 -5.55
C ILE A 232 21.63 4.08 -4.62
N LEU A 233 22.19 2.93 -5.00
CA LEU A 233 23.23 2.25 -4.22
C LEU A 233 24.47 3.13 -4.04
N ASN A 234 24.96 3.74 -5.12
CA ASN A 234 26.14 4.62 -5.10
C ASN A 234 25.95 5.86 -4.22
N GLU A 235 24.70 6.31 -4.03
CA GLU A 235 24.34 7.47 -3.22
C GLU A 235 24.06 7.11 -1.75
N LEU A 236 23.29 6.03 -1.51
CA LEU A 236 22.83 5.65 -0.19
C LEU A 236 23.91 4.91 0.62
N VAL A 237 24.64 3.96 0.01
CA VAL A 237 25.59 3.09 0.72
C VAL A 237 26.66 3.87 1.50
N PRO A 238 27.35 4.88 0.94
CA PRO A 238 28.38 5.63 1.67
C PRO A 238 27.84 6.31 2.94
N VAL A 239 26.60 6.78 2.91
CA VAL A 239 25.93 7.45 4.03
C VAL A 239 25.60 6.44 5.13
N LEU A 240 25.13 5.25 4.77
CA LEU A 240 24.87 4.18 5.73
C LEU A 240 26.18 3.65 6.36
N ASP A 241 27.27 3.60 5.59
CA ASP A 241 28.60 3.22 6.10
C ASP A 241 29.15 4.27 7.08
N GLU A 242 28.98 5.57 6.81
CA GLU A 242 29.40 6.63 7.73
C GLU A 242 28.59 6.60 9.04
N LEU A 243 27.27 6.35 8.96
CA LEU A 243 26.42 6.16 10.14
C LEU A 243 26.85 4.94 10.97
N LEU A 244 27.11 3.81 10.32
CA LEU A 244 27.57 2.59 11.00
C LEU A 244 28.94 2.80 11.66
N ALA A 245 29.88 3.45 10.97
CA ALA A 245 31.20 3.80 11.51
C ALA A 245 31.12 4.79 12.69
N GLY A 246 30.13 5.68 12.68
CA GLY A 246 29.79 6.56 13.81
C GLY A 246 29.10 5.85 14.99
N GLY A 247 28.86 4.54 14.91
CA GLY A 247 28.17 3.77 15.94
C GLY A 247 26.65 4.01 16.02
N ILE A 248 26.09 4.72 15.03
CA ILE A 248 24.67 5.08 14.99
C ILE A 248 23.82 3.81 14.82
N GLN A 249 22.68 3.78 15.50
CA GLN A 249 21.72 2.68 15.44
C GLN A 249 20.49 3.08 14.62
N VAL A 250 20.00 2.17 13.78
CA VAL A 250 18.73 2.29 13.06
C VAL A 250 17.82 1.16 13.50
N ASP A 251 16.64 1.49 14.01
CA ASP A 251 15.64 0.51 14.44
C ASP A 251 14.57 0.28 13.36
N TYR A 252 14.28 1.31 12.55
CA TYR A 252 13.30 1.26 11.46
C TYR A 252 13.79 1.92 10.18
N PHE A 253 13.44 1.34 9.04
CA PHE A 253 13.62 1.92 7.70
C PHE A 253 12.30 1.94 6.94
N ILE A 254 11.69 3.11 6.85
CA ILE A 254 10.35 3.28 6.29
C ILE A 254 10.49 3.95 4.94
N GLY A 255 10.04 3.32 3.86
CA GLY A 255 10.05 3.91 2.50
C GLY A 255 8.68 4.46 2.11
N ASP A 256 8.66 5.54 1.32
CA ASP A 256 7.46 6.01 0.59
C ASP A 256 7.75 6.07 -0.91
N ILE A 257 7.96 4.89 -1.51
CA ILE A 257 8.39 4.74 -2.90
C ILE A 257 7.22 4.21 -3.71
N GLU A 258 6.53 5.13 -4.38
CA GLU A 258 5.30 4.89 -5.15
C GLU A 258 5.57 4.66 -6.66
N SER A 259 6.83 4.44 -7.02
CA SER A 259 7.29 4.42 -8.42
C SER A 259 6.57 3.40 -9.32
N SER A 260 6.04 2.31 -8.76
CA SER A 260 5.24 1.32 -9.51
C SER A 260 3.95 1.89 -10.09
N GLY A 261 3.36 2.90 -9.43
CA GLY A 261 2.14 3.56 -9.85
C GLY A 261 2.24 4.19 -11.24
N TYR A 262 3.44 4.63 -11.66
CA TYR A 262 3.67 5.16 -13.00
C TYR A 262 3.31 4.15 -14.11
N PHE A 263 3.60 2.87 -13.89
CA PHE A 263 3.40 1.79 -14.86
C PHE A 263 2.09 1.01 -14.66
N ALA A 264 1.23 1.42 -13.73
CA ALA A 264 -0.09 0.82 -13.55
C ALA A 264 -0.92 0.92 -14.86
N CYS A 265 -1.73 -0.11 -15.15
CA CYS A 265 -2.40 -0.26 -16.44
C CYS A 265 -3.34 0.91 -16.80
N TRP A 266 -3.81 1.70 -15.83
CA TRP A 266 -4.59 2.92 -16.09
C TRP A 266 -3.73 4.11 -16.55
N ASN A 267 -2.47 4.21 -16.10
CA ASN A 267 -1.58 5.35 -16.33
C ASN A 267 -0.81 5.31 -17.66
N ILE A 268 -0.42 4.13 -18.14
CA ILE A 268 0.28 3.96 -19.43
C ILE A 268 -0.66 3.48 -20.55
N ASP A 269 -0.42 3.85 -21.81
CA ASP A 269 -1.25 3.40 -22.93
C ASP A 269 -0.95 1.95 -23.37
N GLN A 270 -1.81 1.40 -24.23
CA GLN A 270 -1.69 0.03 -24.74
C GLN A 270 -0.38 -0.22 -25.52
N SER A 271 0.09 0.77 -26.28
CA SER A 271 1.34 0.64 -27.05
C SER A 271 2.57 0.64 -26.14
N HIS A 272 2.48 1.29 -24.98
CA HIS A 272 3.53 1.27 -23.95
C HIS A 272 3.55 -0.08 -23.23
N ILE A 273 2.38 -0.63 -22.85
CA ILE A 273 2.26 -2.00 -22.32
C ILE A 273 2.86 -3.01 -23.32
N ALA A 274 2.46 -2.94 -24.59
CA ALA A 274 2.99 -3.83 -25.63
C ALA A 274 4.51 -3.72 -25.79
N ALA A 275 5.07 -2.50 -25.72
CA ALA A 275 6.51 -2.29 -25.84
C ALA A 275 7.29 -2.87 -24.65
N ILE A 276 6.76 -2.76 -23.42
CA ILE A 276 7.34 -3.41 -22.23
C ILE A 276 7.31 -4.93 -22.38
N MET A 277 6.22 -5.50 -22.89
CA MET A 277 6.11 -6.95 -23.16
C MET A 277 7.05 -7.47 -24.26
N THR A 278 7.64 -6.58 -25.07
CA THR A 278 8.67 -6.89 -26.08
C THR A 278 10.09 -6.53 -25.65
N ASP A 279 10.29 -5.94 -24.47
CA ASP A 279 11.62 -5.69 -23.93
C ASP A 279 12.31 -7.03 -23.62
N PRO A 280 13.55 -7.29 -24.05
CA PRO A 280 14.22 -8.57 -23.76
C PRO A 280 14.29 -8.91 -22.26
N ARG A 281 14.24 -7.90 -21.37
CA ARG A 281 14.21 -8.10 -19.91
C ARG A 281 12.87 -8.64 -19.39
N PHE A 282 11.83 -8.70 -20.23
CA PHE A 282 10.55 -9.34 -19.94
C PHE A 282 10.65 -10.88 -19.80
N GLU A 283 11.75 -11.48 -20.26
CA GLU A 283 12.12 -12.88 -20.02
C GLU A 283 13.13 -13.05 -18.86
N THR A 284 13.60 -11.97 -18.25
CA THR A 284 14.51 -12.06 -17.10
C THR A 284 13.73 -12.43 -15.84
N ARG A 285 14.28 -13.32 -15.01
CA ARG A 285 13.67 -13.68 -13.73
C ARG A 285 13.74 -12.53 -12.75
N ILE A 286 12.62 -12.23 -12.11
CA ILE A 286 12.52 -11.33 -10.98
C ILE A 286 13.10 -12.05 -9.75
N LEU A 287 13.94 -11.37 -8.96
CA LEU A 287 14.78 -12.00 -7.93
C LEU A 287 13.96 -12.59 -6.78
N GLY A 288 12.92 -11.88 -6.33
CA GLY A 288 12.18 -12.20 -5.12
C GLY A 288 11.16 -13.33 -5.23
N ASN A 289 10.75 -13.73 -6.44
CA ASN A 289 9.89 -14.90 -6.67
C ASN A 289 10.43 -15.88 -7.73
N GLY A 290 11.52 -15.55 -8.43
CA GLY A 290 12.18 -16.41 -9.42
C GLY A 290 11.42 -16.56 -10.76
N LEU A 291 10.27 -15.92 -10.92
CA LEU A 291 9.45 -15.95 -12.13
C LEU A 291 9.86 -14.86 -13.11
N THR A 292 9.62 -15.07 -14.40
CA THR A 292 9.71 -13.98 -15.39
C THR A 292 8.40 -13.16 -15.40
N PRO A 293 8.44 -11.88 -15.81
CA PRO A 293 7.24 -11.09 -16.11
C PRO A 293 6.24 -11.85 -16.99
N ARG A 294 6.69 -12.57 -18.03
CA ARG A 294 5.83 -13.43 -18.85
C ARG A 294 5.15 -14.54 -18.05
N GLN A 295 5.86 -15.24 -17.17
CA GLN A 295 5.27 -16.29 -16.34
C GLN A 295 4.22 -15.74 -15.36
N MET A 296 4.38 -14.51 -14.87
CA MET A 296 3.40 -13.86 -13.99
C MET A 296 2.12 -13.42 -14.73
N LEU A 297 2.20 -13.08 -16.02
CA LEU A 297 1.02 -12.70 -16.83
C LEU A 297 0.39 -13.87 -17.61
N GLY A 298 1.10 -14.98 -17.82
CA GLY A 298 0.66 -16.03 -18.74
C GLY A 298 0.37 -15.48 -20.14
N ASP A 299 -0.80 -15.84 -20.69
CA ASP A 299 -1.19 -15.52 -22.07
C ASP A 299 -1.88 -14.16 -22.25
N TRP A 300 -1.96 -13.31 -21.20
CA TRP A 300 -2.62 -12.00 -21.33
C TRP A 300 -1.83 -11.04 -22.22
N ASN A 301 -2.55 -10.36 -23.12
CA ASN A 301 -1.98 -9.37 -24.03
C ASN A 301 -2.37 -7.92 -23.68
N ALA A 302 -1.67 -6.96 -24.28
CA ALA A 302 -1.83 -5.53 -24.01
C ALA A 302 -3.28 -5.01 -24.17
N ASN A 303 -4.08 -5.56 -25.09
CA ASN A 303 -5.50 -5.16 -25.23
C ASN A 303 -6.30 -5.53 -23.97
N GLN A 304 -6.12 -6.76 -23.46
CA GLN A 304 -6.82 -7.27 -22.28
C GLN A 304 -6.41 -6.54 -21.00
N ILE A 305 -5.13 -6.17 -20.91
CA ILE A 305 -4.54 -5.44 -19.78
C ILE A 305 -5.03 -3.97 -19.74
N LYS A 306 -5.11 -3.30 -20.90
CA LYS A 306 -5.43 -1.85 -20.94
C LYS A 306 -6.91 -1.51 -20.74
N LEU A 307 -7.80 -2.51 -20.70
CA LEU A 307 -9.22 -2.29 -20.45
C LEU A 307 -9.41 -1.45 -19.18
N ARG A 308 -10.10 -0.30 -19.29
CA ARG A 308 -10.44 0.60 -18.16
C ARG A 308 -11.59 0.03 -17.30
N THR A 309 -11.66 -1.29 -17.20
CA THR A 309 -12.61 -2.07 -16.41
C THR A 309 -11.81 -2.99 -15.49
N PRO A 310 -12.35 -3.36 -14.32
CA PRO A 310 -11.66 -4.30 -13.44
C PRO A 310 -11.61 -5.68 -14.12
N THR A 311 -10.46 -6.07 -14.65
CA THR A 311 -10.23 -7.39 -15.24
C THR A 311 -9.10 -8.10 -14.51
N LYS A 312 -9.10 -9.44 -14.54
CA LYS A 312 -8.00 -10.26 -14.00
C LYS A 312 -6.67 -9.91 -14.67
N ALA A 313 -6.67 -9.64 -15.98
CA ALA A 313 -5.48 -9.21 -16.71
C ALA A 313 -4.92 -7.84 -16.24
N ALA A 314 -5.80 -6.86 -15.99
CA ALA A 314 -5.41 -5.54 -15.47
C ALA A 314 -4.80 -5.65 -14.05
N ALA A 315 -5.43 -6.43 -13.17
CA ALA A 315 -4.93 -6.64 -11.81
C ALA A 315 -3.62 -7.43 -11.78
N ALA A 316 -3.47 -8.46 -12.62
CA ALA A 316 -2.23 -9.21 -12.76
C ALA A 316 -1.06 -8.36 -13.28
N TRP A 317 -1.32 -7.49 -14.26
CA TRP A 317 -0.32 -6.51 -14.71
C TRP A 317 0.17 -5.63 -13.57
N ASN A 318 -0.74 -5.09 -12.77
CA ASN A 318 -0.37 -4.24 -11.63
C ASN A 318 0.39 -5.03 -10.55
N ALA A 319 0.01 -6.29 -10.28
CA ALA A 319 0.74 -7.16 -9.36
C ALA A 319 2.17 -7.44 -9.85
N MET A 320 2.36 -7.79 -11.13
CA MET A 320 3.67 -7.99 -11.76
C MET A 320 4.52 -6.72 -11.71
N ILE A 321 3.97 -5.56 -12.08
CA ILE A 321 4.67 -4.27 -11.99
C ILE A 321 5.08 -3.96 -10.56
N ASN A 322 4.18 -4.16 -9.59
CA ASN A 322 4.49 -3.93 -8.18
C ASN A 322 5.59 -4.87 -7.66
N ARG A 323 5.65 -6.13 -8.11
CA ARG A 323 6.74 -7.07 -7.77
C ARG A 323 8.09 -6.58 -8.29
N ILE A 324 8.17 -6.13 -9.55
CA ILE A 324 9.42 -5.62 -10.15
C ILE A 324 9.96 -4.42 -9.34
N PHE A 325 9.08 -3.48 -8.98
CA PHE A 325 9.48 -2.34 -8.15
C PHE A 325 9.80 -2.72 -6.70
N ALA A 326 9.09 -3.69 -6.12
CA ALA A 326 9.39 -4.19 -4.78
C ALA A 326 10.80 -4.79 -4.72
N ASP A 327 11.19 -5.58 -5.72
CA ASP A 327 12.55 -6.09 -5.89
C ASP A 327 13.60 -4.98 -6.04
N ALA A 328 13.29 -3.95 -6.83
CA ALA A 328 14.18 -2.80 -6.98
C ALA A 328 14.42 -2.09 -5.64
N ILE A 329 13.35 -1.80 -4.88
CA ILE A 329 13.42 -1.21 -3.53
C ILE A 329 14.18 -2.12 -2.56
N LEU A 330 13.95 -3.43 -2.61
CA LEU A 330 14.64 -4.42 -1.79
C LEU A 330 16.15 -4.39 -2.03
N ASN A 331 16.57 -4.37 -3.30
CA ASN A 331 17.99 -4.38 -3.67
C ASN A 331 18.67 -3.04 -3.42
N SER A 332 18.04 -1.91 -3.77
CA SER A 332 18.69 -0.60 -3.75
C SER A 332 18.67 0.09 -2.39
N MET A 333 17.72 -0.26 -1.50
CA MET A 333 17.51 0.47 -0.25
C MET A 333 17.38 -0.43 0.97
N VAL A 334 16.48 -1.42 0.95
CA VAL A 334 16.22 -2.25 2.16
C VAL A 334 17.43 -3.10 2.51
N ARG A 335 17.96 -3.87 1.55
CA ARG A 335 19.09 -4.78 1.80
C ARG A 335 20.32 -4.04 2.35
N PRO A 336 20.80 -2.94 1.75
CA PRO A 336 21.90 -2.14 2.30
C PRO A 336 21.71 -1.71 3.77
N VAL A 337 20.48 -1.41 4.19
CA VAL A 337 20.18 -1.08 5.59
C VAL A 337 20.20 -2.33 6.46
N THR A 338 19.51 -3.40 6.07
CA THR A 338 19.43 -4.63 6.89
C THR A 338 20.76 -5.38 6.99
N GLU A 339 21.69 -5.22 6.04
CA GLU A 339 23.06 -5.75 6.15
C GLU A 339 23.87 -5.05 7.24
N ARG A 340 23.58 -3.77 7.52
CA ARG A 340 24.28 -2.92 8.50
C ARG A 340 23.60 -2.94 9.87
N TRP A 341 22.28 -3.03 9.89
CA TRP A 341 21.46 -3.19 11.10
C TRP A 341 20.51 -4.39 10.92
N PRO A 342 20.95 -5.64 11.19
CA PRO A 342 20.14 -6.85 10.95
C PRO A 342 18.82 -6.94 11.75
N ASN A 343 18.69 -6.14 12.81
CA ASN A 343 17.46 -6.05 13.61
C ASN A 343 16.50 -4.93 13.14
N ALA A 344 16.90 -4.12 12.16
CA ALA A 344 16.09 -3.00 11.69
C ALA A 344 14.85 -3.50 10.94
N ARG A 345 13.68 -3.01 11.35
CA ARG A 345 12.41 -3.33 10.69
C ARG A 345 12.20 -2.41 9.50
N SER A 346 11.97 -2.99 8.33
CA SER A 346 11.84 -2.25 7.08
C SER A 346 10.48 -2.48 6.42
N SER A 347 9.95 -1.44 5.77
CA SER A 347 8.70 -1.52 5.01
C SER A 347 8.53 -0.32 4.08
N ASN A 348 7.97 -0.50 2.89
CA ASN A 348 7.60 0.59 1.97
C ASN A 348 6.09 0.87 1.97
N TYR A 349 5.68 2.10 1.67
CA TYR A 349 4.29 2.47 1.44
C TYR A 349 3.58 1.52 0.48
N GLY A 350 2.41 1.04 0.89
CA GLY A 350 1.60 0.10 0.12
C GLY A 350 2.23 -1.27 -0.12
N SER A 351 3.39 -1.59 0.47
CA SER A 351 4.05 -2.88 0.28
C SER A 351 3.36 -3.97 1.10
N MET A 352 2.86 -5.01 0.44
CA MET A 352 2.12 -6.08 1.08
C MET A 352 2.09 -7.36 0.22
N THR A 353 1.74 -8.46 0.86
CA THR A 353 1.32 -9.69 0.17
C THR A 353 -0.16 -9.92 0.45
N ILE A 354 -0.95 -10.00 -0.61
CA ILE A 354 -2.36 -10.44 -0.59
C ILE A 354 -2.49 -11.45 -1.72
N ASP A 355 -2.92 -12.68 -1.41
CA ASP A 355 -3.08 -13.74 -2.39
C ASP A 355 -4.30 -13.49 -3.30
N GLU A 356 -4.31 -14.07 -4.50
CA GLU A 356 -5.40 -13.83 -5.48
C GLU A 356 -6.76 -14.26 -4.93
N ASP A 357 -6.83 -15.43 -4.29
CA ASP A 357 -8.06 -15.95 -3.66
C ASP A 357 -8.51 -15.10 -2.45
N GLU A 358 -7.59 -14.32 -1.88
CA GLU A 358 -7.85 -13.43 -0.76
C GLU A 358 -8.06 -11.96 -1.13
N ALA A 359 -8.00 -11.65 -2.43
CA ALA A 359 -8.26 -10.33 -2.99
C ALA A 359 -9.57 -9.71 -2.49
N VAL A 360 -9.50 -8.43 -2.13
CA VAL A 360 -10.66 -7.60 -1.73
C VAL A 360 -10.72 -6.35 -2.59
N SER A 361 -11.88 -5.68 -2.57
CA SER A 361 -12.06 -4.41 -3.27
C SER A 361 -11.23 -3.29 -2.64
N ASP A 362 -10.50 -2.54 -3.47
CA ASP A 362 -9.80 -1.31 -3.09
C ASP A 362 -10.73 -0.08 -3.03
N MET A 363 -10.15 1.10 -2.85
CA MET A 363 -10.86 2.40 -2.90
C MET A 363 -11.59 2.68 -4.23
N ASN A 364 -11.24 1.96 -5.31
CA ASN A 364 -11.91 2.03 -6.61
C ASN A 364 -12.92 0.91 -6.83
N GLY A 365 -13.12 0.02 -5.86
CA GLY A 365 -13.96 -1.17 -5.96
C GLY A 365 -13.28 -2.38 -6.62
N TRP A 366 -12.05 -2.21 -7.14
CA TRP A 366 -11.35 -3.22 -7.92
C TRP A 366 -10.82 -4.30 -6.98
N LYS A 367 -10.99 -5.58 -7.34
CA LYS A 367 -10.36 -6.67 -6.60
C LYS A 367 -8.84 -6.58 -6.78
N VAL A 368 -8.15 -6.24 -5.71
CA VAL A 368 -6.69 -6.13 -5.67
C VAL A 368 -6.13 -7.29 -4.85
N TRP A 369 -5.20 -8.00 -5.46
CA TRP A 369 -4.20 -8.82 -4.80
C TRP A 369 -2.82 -8.17 -5.03
N ALA A 370 -1.82 -8.58 -4.27
CA ALA A 370 -0.53 -7.93 -4.27
C ALA A 370 0.60 -8.92 -3.97
N ASP A 371 1.68 -8.86 -4.74
CA ASP A 371 2.97 -9.45 -4.40
C ASP A 371 3.99 -8.31 -4.50
N CYS A 372 3.98 -7.43 -3.49
CA CYS A 372 4.74 -6.17 -3.54
C CYS A 372 5.47 -5.84 -2.24
N LEU A 373 5.74 -6.85 -1.40
CA LEU A 373 6.53 -6.68 -0.20
C LEU A 373 7.92 -6.11 -0.54
N ALA A 374 8.22 -4.95 0.03
CA ALA A 374 9.53 -4.32 0.01
C ALA A 374 9.92 -3.93 1.44
N GLY A 375 10.47 -4.90 2.17
CA GLY A 375 10.79 -4.77 3.58
C GLY A 375 10.73 -6.11 4.32
N THR A 376 11.11 -6.13 5.60
CA THR A 376 10.85 -7.24 6.52
C THR A 376 9.36 -7.34 6.88
N ASN A 377 8.67 -6.20 6.90
CA ASN A 377 7.29 -6.05 7.34
C ASN A 377 6.43 -5.48 6.20
N PRO A 378 5.19 -5.96 5.99
CA PRO A 378 4.21 -5.26 5.17
C PRO A 378 3.91 -3.88 5.76
N ALA A 379 3.58 -2.90 4.92
CA ALA A 379 3.00 -1.63 5.36
C ALA A 379 1.81 -1.24 4.48
N ILE A 380 0.64 -1.63 4.96
CA ILE A 380 -0.67 -1.34 4.35
C ILE A 380 -1.07 0.11 4.64
N GLU A 381 -1.72 0.78 3.67
CA GLU A 381 -2.34 2.08 3.90
C GLU A 381 -3.85 1.95 4.13
N THR A 382 -4.34 2.77 5.06
CA THR A 382 -5.76 3.00 5.31
C THR A 382 -6.00 4.51 5.48
N TYR A 383 -5.76 5.28 4.42
CA TYR A 383 -5.97 6.75 4.43
C TYR A 383 -7.46 7.13 4.41
N GLY A 384 -8.35 6.15 4.21
CA GLY A 384 -9.79 6.37 4.09
C GLY A 384 -10.24 6.87 2.72
N ARG A 385 -9.36 6.78 1.71
CA ARG A 385 -9.64 7.11 0.30
C ARG A 385 -10.89 6.38 -0.20
N LEU A 386 -11.77 7.16 -0.82
CA LEU A 386 -12.96 6.74 -1.55
C LEU A 386 -12.85 7.29 -2.97
N GLY A 387 -12.82 6.38 -3.94
CA GLY A 387 -12.71 6.67 -5.36
C GLY A 387 -13.81 5.98 -6.13
N GLY A 388 -13.45 5.23 -7.19
CA GLY A 388 -14.40 4.54 -8.06
C GLY A 388 -15.39 3.60 -7.36
N VAL A 389 -15.17 3.22 -6.09
CA VAL A 389 -16.12 2.43 -5.29
C VAL A 389 -17.46 3.15 -5.05
N LEU A 390 -17.47 4.48 -5.14
CA LEU A 390 -18.67 5.32 -5.06
C LEU A 390 -19.48 5.31 -6.38
N ASP A 391 -18.81 5.01 -7.50
CA ASP A 391 -19.31 5.22 -8.86
C ASP A 391 -19.52 3.87 -9.59
N GLY A 392 -20.59 3.16 -9.20
CA GLY A 392 -21.04 1.95 -9.88
C GLY A 392 -20.45 0.63 -9.34
N PHE A 393 -20.06 0.58 -8.06
CA PHE A 393 -19.81 -0.67 -7.35
C PHE A 393 -20.87 -0.92 -6.29
N ASN A 394 -21.57 -2.04 -6.44
CA ASN A 394 -22.64 -2.48 -5.57
C ASN A 394 -22.20 -3.71 -4.78
N ILE A 395 -22.90 -4.00 -3.67
CA ILE A 395 -22.73 -5.23 -2.91
C ILE A 395 -23.19 -6.40 -3.80
N ASP A 396 -22.35 -7.43 -3.93
CA ASP A 396 -22.71 -8.63 -4.69
C ASP A 396 -23.85 -9.38 -3.94
N PRO A 397 -25.03 -9.55 -4.55
CA PRO A 397 -26.19 -10.16 -3.88
C PRO A 397 -26.00 -11.67 -3.62
N SER A 398 -25.01 -12.30 -4.26
CA SER A 398 -24.65 -13.71 -4.05
C SER A 398 -23.56 -13.90 -2.99
N ASP A 399 -22.65 -12.93 -2.84
CA ASP A 399 -21.66 -12.89 -1.76
C ASP A 399 -21.50 -11.44 -1.23
N PRO A 400 -22.22 -11.07 -0.16
CA PRO A 400 -22.19 -9.71 0.39
C PRO A 400 -20.85 -9.33 1.05
N THR A 401 -19.83 -10.19 1.04
CA THR A 401 -18.44 -9.81 1.34
C THR A 401 -17.66 -9.27 0.14
N ARG A 402 -18.27 -9.31 -1.05
CA ARG A 402 -17.70 -8.81 -2.31
C ARG A 402 -18.46 -7.59 -2.82
N LEU A 403 -17.75 -6.76 -3.56
CA LEU A 403 -18.35 -5.76 -4.43
C LEU A 403 -18.27 -6.24 -5.87
N MET A 404 -19.26 -5.83 -6.68
CA MET A 404 -19.28 -6.04 -8.11
C MET A 404 -19.68 -4.76 -8.84
N ARG A 405 -19.13 -4.56 -10.04
CA ARG A 405 -19.47 -3.41 -10.86
C ARG A 405 -20.86 -3.59 -11.47
N GLN A 406 -21.77 -2.67 -11.20
CA GLN A 406 -23.17 -2.68 -11.65
C GLN A 406 -23.69 -1.25 -11.76
N ASP A 407 -24.66 -1.03 -12.65
CA ASP A 407 -25.38 0.24 -12.75
C ASP A 407 -26.26 0.44 -11.50
N GLY A 408 -26.01 1.52 -10.76
CA GLY A 408 -26.70 1.84 -9.51
C GLY A 408 -25.91 2.82 -8.65
N PRO A 409 -26.49 3.32 -7.54
CA PRO A 409 -25.74 4.08 -6.55
C PRO A 409 -24.64 3.19 -5.95
N GLY A 410 -23.38 3.65 -5.93
CA GLY A 410 -22.31 2.91 -5.29
C GLY A 410 -22.39 2.99 -3.75
N LEU A 411 -21.32 2.57 -3.08
CA LEU A 411 -21.25 2.68 -1.62
C LEU A 411 -21.34 4.15 -1.16
N PRO A 412 -21.92 4.43 0.02
CA PRO A 412 -22.07 5.81 0.49
C PRO A 412 -20.71 6.45 0.81
N ALA A 413 -20.56 7.72 0.44
CA ALA A 413 -19.31 8.47 0.63
C ALA A 413 -19.13 8.93 2.09
N ASN A 414 -18.78 8.01 3.00
CA ASN A 414 -18.63 8.28 4.43
C ASN A 414 -17.54 7.43 5.10
N GLY A 415 -17.24 7.74 6.37
CA GLY A 415 -16.19 7.06 7.13
C GLY A 415 -16.46 5.59 7.47
N TRP A 416 -17.72 5.14 7.42
CA TRP A 416 -18.04 3.72 7.59
C TRP A 416 -17.56 2.90 6.39
N THR A 417 -17.82 3.38 5.17
CA THR A 417 -17.29 2.78 3.94
C THR A 417 -15.77 2.74 3.95
N SER A 418 -15.11 3.84 4.35
CA SER A 418 -13.65 3.91 4.50
C SER A 418 -13.12 2.90 5.52
N LEU A 419 -13.80 2.73 6.66
CA LEU A 419 -13.46 1.76 7.69
C LEU A 419 -13.63 0.31 7.18
N GLN A 420 -14.72 0.01 6.47
CA GLN A 420 -14.96 -1.31 5.88
C GLN A 420 -13.88 -1.66 4.84
N ILE A 421 -13.46 -0.74 3.98
CA ILE A 421 -12.35 -0.93 3.03
C ILE A 421 -11.05 -1.24 3.80
N GLY A 422 -10.68 -0.40 4.75
CA GLY A 422 -9.44 -0.55 5.52
C GLY A 422 -9.38 -1.89 6.27
N VAL A 423 -10.45 -2.27 6.97
CA VAL A 423 -10.51 -3.53 7.72
C VAL A 423 -10.59 -4.75 6.80
N ASN A 424 -11.30 -4.71 5.66
CA ASN A 424 -11.27 -5.80 4.69
C ASN A 424 -9.86 -6.03 4.12
N ARG A 425 -9.13 -4.95 3.79
CA ARG A 425 -7.78 -5.01 3.23
C ARG A 425 -6.76 -5.54 4.24
N THR A 426 -6.78 -5.06 5.48
CA THR A 426 -5.98 -5.63 6.57
C THR A 426 -6.28 -7.11 6.78
N ARG A 427 -7.56 -7.49 6.75
CA ARG A 427 -7.93 -8.90 6.92
C ARG A 427 -7.49 -9.77 5.76
N ALA A 428 -7.48 -9.25 4.53
CA ALA A 428 -6.92 -9.95 3.38
C ALA A 428 -5.41 -10.19 3.55
N LEU A 429 -4.67 -9.17 4.01
CA LEU A 429 -3.26 -9.32 4.41
C LEU A 429 -3.11 -10.43 5.46
N LEU A 430 -3.86 -10.40 6.57
CA LEU A 430 -3.79 -11.41 7.63
C LEU A 430 -4.15 -12.86 7.19
N ARG A 431 -4.84 -13.04 6.06
CA ARG A 431 -5.10 -14.38 5.50
C ARG A 431 -4.01 -14.86 4.55
N SER A 432 -3.22 -13.93 3.99
CA SER A 432 -2.14 -14.19 3.02
C SER A 432 -0.74 -14.15 3.64
N ASP A 433 -0.59 -13.47 4.78
CA ASP A 433 0.70 -13.15 5.39
C ASP A 433 0.60 -13.13 6.91
N GLY A 434 1.39 -13.96 7.58
CA GLY A 434 1.44 -14.07 9.04
C GLY A 434 2.43 -13.12 9.72
N ARG A 435 3.12 -12.24 8.97
CA ARG A 435 4.14 -11.35 9.54
C ARG A 435 3.53 -10.13 10.23
N PRO A 436 4.17 -9.58 11.28
CA PRO A 436 3.81 -8.29 11.83
C PRO A 436 3.87 -7.22 10.74
N TYR A 437 2.91 -6.30 10.72
CA TYR A 437 2.81 -5.27 9.69
C TYR A 437 2.70 -3.87 10.33
N HIS A 438 3.08 -2.86 9.55
CA HIS A 438 2.91 -1.46 9.89
C HIS A 438 1.65 -0.89 9.22
N LEU A 439 1.10 0.19 9.77
CA LEU A 439 -0.05 0.89 9.21
C LEU A 439 0.27 2.31 8.79
N TRP A 440 0.18 2.60 7.50
CA TRP A 440 0.14 3.97 7.01
C TRP A 440 -1.25 4.58 7.20
N PHE A 441 -1.30 5.72 7.91
CA PHE A 441 -2.52 6.50 8.09
C PHE A 441 -2.24 8.01 7.95
N ALA A 442 -3.22 8.76 7.43
CA ALA A 442 -3.14 10.20 7.22
C ALA A 442 -3.56 11.00 8.47
N THR A 443 -3.36 12.32 8.48
CA THR A 443 -4.00 13.21 9.46
C THR A 443 -5.54 13.05 9.50
N PRO A 444 -6.19 13.12 10.68
CA PRO A 444 -7.65 13.12 10.81
C PRO A 444 -8.37 14.19 9.97
N SER A 445 -7.68 15.24 9.55
CA SER A 445 -8.20 16.31 8.70
C SER A 445 -7.92 16.14 7.22
N TRP A 446 -7.18 15.11 6.81
CA TRP A 446 -6.83 14.93 5.41
C TRP A 446 -8.06 14.55 4.57
N GLU A 447 -8.50 15.48 3.73
CA GLU A 447 -9.71 15.36 2.91
C GLU A 447 -9.48 14.74 1.52
N THR A 448 -8.33 14.98 0.87
CA THR A 448 -8.16 14.63 -0.55
C THR A 448 -6.73 14.73 -1.10
N ASP A 449 -6.43 13.91 -2.12
CA ASP A 449 -5.34 14.14 -3.10
C ASP A 449 -5.90 14.75 -4.40
N ARG A 450 -6.70 15.81 -4.28
CA ARG A 450 -7.49 16.50 -5.34
C ARG A 450 -8.58 15.66 -6.02
N ASN A 451 -8.34 14.38 -6.31
CA ASN A 451 -9.22 13.50 -7.08
C ASN A 451 -10.05 12.51 -6.22
N TRP A 452 -9.68 12.32 -4.96
CA TRP A 452 -10.24 11.26 -4.09
C TRP A 452 -10.76 11.87 -2.79
N ARG A 453 -11.92 11.44 -2.28
CA ARG A 453 -12.41 11.93 -0.99
C ARG A 453 -11.96 10.98 0.13
N SER A 454 -11.50 11.51 1.24
CA SER A 454 -11.35 10.74 2.48
C SER A 454 -12.69 10.70 3.21
N GLY A 455 -13.20 9.50 3.50
CA GLY A 455 -14.34 9.35 4.41
C GLY A 455 -13.96 9.53 5.89
N PHE A 456 -12.66 9.54 6.20
CA PHE A 456 -12.16 9.73 7.57
C PHE A 456 -12.02 11.20 7.97
N ALA A 457 -11.95 12.13 7.00
CA ALA A 457 -11.83 13.55 7.29
C ALA A 457 -12.95 14.04 8.21
N ASN A 458 -12.57 14.57 9.38
CA ASN A 458 -13.48 15.06 10.42
C ASN A 458 -14.53 14.01 10.88
N SER A 459 -14.20 12.72 10.78
CA SER A 459 -15.12 11.59 10.99
C SER A 459 -14.74 10.78 12.23
N PRO A 460 -15.69 10.37 13.10
CA PRO A 460 -15.37 9.53 14.26
C PRO A 460 -14.77 8.18 13.86
N TYR A 461 -15.07 7.68 12.65
CA TYR A 461 -14.53 6.43 12.12
C TYR A 461 -13.02 6.46 11.85
N PHE A 462 -12.36 7.63 11.84
CA PHE A 462 -10.91 7.73 11.78
C PHE A 462 -10.24 6.95 12.92
N ARG A 463 -10.65 7.20 14.17
CA ARG A 463 -10.06 6.50 15.32
C ARG A 463 -10.50 5.04 15.40
N GLU A 464 -11.72 4.74 14.96
CA GLU A 464 -12.23 3.36 14.91
C GLU A 464 -11.38 2.52 13.96
N ASN A 465 -10.89 3.10 12.86
CA ASN A 465 -9.92 2.45 12.00
C ASN A 465 -8.65 2.10 12.78
N LEU A 466 -8.01 3.05 13.47
CA LEU A 466 -6.81 2.78 14.26
C LEU A 466 -7.05 1.71 15.35
N PHE A 467 -8.18 1.76 16.05
CA PHE A 467 -8.59 0.72 17.01
C PHE A 467 -8.73 -0.66 16.37
N HIS A 468 -9.44 -0.76 15.24
CA HIS A 468 -9.59 -2.01 14.51
C HIS A 468 -8.25 -2.54 13.99
N GLN A 469 -7.35 -1.67 13.49
CA GLN A 469 -6.05 -2.10 13.01
C GLN A 469 -5.13 -2.56 14.15
N ALA A 470 -5.18 -1.92 15.32
CA ALA A 470 -4.43 -2.36 16.50
C ALA A 470 -4.79 -3.79 16.93
N VAL A 471 -6.08 -4.10 17.13
CA VAL A 471 -6.50 -5.46 17.47
C VAL A 471 -6.44 -6.45 16.30
N ASN A 472 -6.13 -5.97 15.09
CA ASN A 472 -5.73 -6.80 13.96
C ASN A 472 -4.19 -7.02 13.91
N GLY A 473 -3.42 -6.50 14.87
CA GLY A 473 -1.98 -6.80 15.04
C GLY A 473 -1.01 -5.64 14.77
N VAL A 474 -1.49 -4.41 14.52
CA VAL A 474 -0.60 -3.24 14.37
C VAL A 474 -0.05 -2.81 15.73
N GLN A 475 1.28 -2.80 15.83
CA GLN A 475 2.01 -2.21 16.97
C GLN A 475 2.81 -0.96 16.58
N HIS A 476 3.13 -0.79 15.30
CA HIS A 476 3.84 0.38 14.78
C HIS A 476 3.01 1.03 13.67
N PHE A 477 2.61 2.26 13.92
CA PHE A 477 1.86 3.09 13.00
C PHE A 477 2.79 4.08 12.29
N ILE A 478 2.47 4.43 11.06
CA ILE A 478 3.24 5.36 10.23
C ILE A 478 2.32 6.54 9.91
N TYR A 479 2.56 7.65 10.61
CA TYR A 479 1.71 8.82 10.60
C TYR A 479 2.13 9.81 9.50
N TRP A 480 1.30 9.92 8.47
CA TRP A 480 1.47 10.88 7.39
C TRP A 480 0.82 12.22 7.76
N ASN A 481 1.65 13.14 8.26
CA ASN A 481 1.28 14.50 8.68
C ASN A 481 2.22 15.56 8.07
N PRO A 482 2.29 15.72 6.73
CA PRO A 482 3.21 16.65 6.08
C PRO A 482 2.88 18.13 6.39
N ILE A 483 3.85 19.02 6.11
CA ILE A 483 3.73 20.49 6.22
C ILE A 483 3.18 21.07 4.88
N ASP A 484 2.33 20.32 4.17
CA ASP A 484 2.01 20.63 2.77
C ASP A 484 1.23 21.95 2.61
N GLN A 485 1.87 22.90 1.93
CA GLN A 485 1.31 24.22 1.58
C GLN A 485 0.32 24.15 0.40
N ASP A 486 0.29 23.04 -0.33
CA ASP A 486 -0.53 22.82 -1.53
C ASP A 486 -1.87 22.10 -1.24
N LEU A 487 -2.22 21.91 0.04
CA LEU A 487 -3.50 21.35 0.45
C LEU A 487 -4.63 22.38 0.31
N VAL A 488 -5.85 21.91 0.02
CA VAL A 488 -7.05 22.76 -0.08
C VAL A 488 -7.36 23.48 1.24
N ILE A 489 -6.95 22.87 2.35
CA ILE A 489 -6.96 23.47 3.68
C ILE A 489 -5.52 23.39 4.20
N GLU A 490 -4.89 24.52 4.47
CA GLU A 490 -3.56 24.57 5.06
C GLU A 490 -3.58 23.89 6.44
N ILE A 491 -2.67 22.92 6.64
CA ILE A 491 -2.50 22.24 7.93
C ILE A 491 -1.25 22.83 8.59
N ASP A 492 -1.44 23.95 9.28
CA ASP A 492 -0.37 24.65 9.98
C ASP A 492 0.23 23.81 11.13
N ARG A 493 1.29 24.33 11.75
CA ARG A 493 2.01 23.61 12.82
C ARG A 493 1.19 23.45 14.10
N GLU A 494 0.31 24.40 14.42
CA GLU A 494 -0.55 24.32 15.62
C GLU A 494 -1.58 23.21 15.45
N ARG A 495 -2.24 23.16 14.28
CA ARG A 495 -3.16 22.09 13.91
C ARG A 495 -2.50 20.72 13.92
N ARG A 496 -1.31 20.56 13.29
CA ARG A 496 -0.58 19.28 13.32
C ARG A 496 -0.23 18.84 14.74
N ASN A 497 0.12 19.78 15.62
CA ASN A 497 0.41 19.47 17.02
C ASN A 497 -0.86 19.05 17.78
N ALA A 498 -2.00 19.71 17.56
CA ALA A 498 -3.28 19.33 18.14
C ALA A 498 -3.77 17.95 17.63
N GLU A 499 -3.60 17.67 16.34
CA GLU A 499 -3.92 16.37 15.76
C GLU A 499 -2.98 15.27 16.27
N SER A 500 -1.69 15.56 16.44
CA SER A 500 -0.72 14.63 17.05
C SER A 500 -1.08 14.28 18.50
N ARG A 501 -1.60 15.24 19.28
CA ARG A 501 -2.17 14.96 20.62
C ARG A 501 -3.40 14.07 20.58
N ALA A 502 -4.24 14.21 19.56
CA ALA A 502 -5.37 13.31 19.35
C ALA A 502 -4.90 11.89 18.98
N ILE A 503 -3.82 11.75 18.20
CA ILE A 503 -3.19 10.45 17.91
C ILE A 503 -2.60 9.82 19.18
N GLU A 504 -1.86 10.58 19.99
CA GLU A 504 -1.33 10.11 21.28
C GLU A 504 -2.44 9.51 22.16
N SER A 505 -3.54 10.25 22.34
CA SER A 505 -4.70 9.79 23.12
C SER A 505 -5.37 8.53 22.55
N ILE A 506 -5.34 8.32 21.23
CA ILE A 506 -5.84 7.10 20.58
C ILE A 506 -4.89 5.92 20.86
N LEU A 507 -3.58 6.15 20.81
CA LEU A 507 -2.56 5.12 21.10
C LEU A 507 -2.61 4.70 22.58
N ASP A 508 -2.81 5.63 23.51
CA ASP A 508 -3.01 5.31 24.93
C ASP A 508 -4.34 4.59 25.20
N GLU A 509 -5.43 4.89 24.49
CA GLU A 509 -6.68 4.11 24.59
C GLU A 509 -6.49 2.67 24.09
N ILE A 510 -5.73 2.48 23.01
CA ILE A 510 -5.35 1.14 22.52
C ILE A 510 -4.50 0.41 23.57
N ASP A 511 -3.45 1.06 24.09
CA ASP A 511 -2.54 0.50 25.09
C ASP A 511 -3.29 0.08 26.37
N ALA A 512 -4.22 0.90 26.85
CA ALA A 512 -5.08 0.58 27.98
C ALA A 512 -6.02 -0.61 27.69
N ALA A 513 -6.60 -0.67 26.49
CA ALA A 513 -7.50 -1.75 26.08
C ALA A 513 -6.77 -3.10 25.89
N THR A 514 -5.58 -3.09 25.28
CA THR A 514 -4.72 -4.27 25.09
C THR A 514 -3.88 -4.61 26.33
N ARG A 515 -3.80 -3.70 27.32
CA ARG A 515 -2.95 -3.77 28.52
C ARG A 515 -1.45 -3.83 28.18
N GLY A 516 -1.02 -3.11 27.14
CA GLY A 516 0.37 -3.10 26.67
C GLY A 516 0.84 -4.44 26.10
N ASP A 517 -0.05 -5.21 25.46
CA ASP A 517 0.32 -6.52 24.92
C ASP A 517 0.77 -6.46 23.45
N VAL A 518 2.09 -6.29 23.25
CA VAL A 518 2.73 -6.36 21.93
C VAL A 518 2.62 -7.72 21.23
N ALA A 519 2.35 -8.80 21.97
CA ALA A 519 2.31 -10.17 21.47
C ALA A 519 0.87 -10.65 21.18
N SER A 520 -0.09 -9.74 21.27
CA SER A 520 -1.51 -10.02 21.05
C SER A 520 -1.81 -10.54 19.63
N GLN A 521 -2.67 -11.56 19.54
CA GLN A 521 -2.93 -12.32 18.32
C GLN A 521 -4.32 -12.00 17.74
N PRO A 522 -4.45 -11.65 16.44
CA PRO A 522 -5.76 -11.35 15.84
C PRO A 522 -6.73 -12.53 15.89
N LEU A 523 -7.94 -12.31 16.40
CA LEU A 523 -9.00 -13.31 16.49
C LEU A 523 -9.94 -13.35 15.28
N ARG A 524 -9.84 -12.39 14.35
CA ARG A 524 -10.68 -12.32 13.15
C ARG A 524 -9.94 -11.81 11.93
N SER A 525 -9.61 -12.72 11.02
CA SER A 525 -9.13 -12.43 9.66
C SER A 525 -10.20 -12.63 8.57
N GLY A 526 -11.41 -13.11 8.89
CA GLY A 526 -12.47 -13.36 7.92
C GLY A 526 -13.05 -12.08 7.28
N ARG A 527 -13.43 -12.18 6.00
CA ARG A 527 -13.99 -11.08 5.19
C ARG A 527 -15.20 -10.42 5.88
N VAL A 528 -15.30 -9.09 5.77
CA VAL A 528 -16.41 -8.28 6.31
C VAL A 528 -17.50 -8.16 5.24
N ARG A 529 -18.76 -8.38 5.63
CA ARG A 529 -19.90 -8.09 4.76
C ARG A 529 -20.13 -6.59 4.66
N TRP A 530 -20.32 -6.10 3.44
CA TRP A 530 -20.56 -4.68 3.16
C TRP A 530 -21.92 -4.19 3.67
N ASP A 531 -22.91 -5.09 3.76
CA ASP A 531 -24.25 -4.81 4.29
C ASP A 531 -24.33 -4.87 5.84
N SER A 532 -23.22 -5.15 6.51
CA SER A 532 -23.20 -5.26 7.98
C SER A 532 -23.39 -3.88 8.64
N SER A 533 -24.34 -3.79 9.57
CA SER A 533 -24.51 -2.63 10.47
C SER A 533 -23.48 -2.59 11.61
N VAL A 534 -22.63 -3.62 11.72
CA VAL A 534 -21.65 -3.80 12.80
C VAL A 534 -20.32 -4.31 12.27
N LEU A 535 -19.24 -3.89 12.90
CA LEU A 535 -17.87 -4.32 12.59
C LEU A 535 -17.20 -4.77 13.89
N LEU A 536 -16.66 -5.98 13.89
CA LEU A 536 -16.09 -6.59 15.09
C LEU A 536 -14.72 -7.18 14.75
N SER A 537 -13.67 -6.60 15.32
CA SER A 537 -12.32 -7.20 15.42
C SER A 537 -11.99 -7.47 16.88
N GLY A 538 -11.00 -8.31 17.13
CA GLY A 538 -10.48 -8.52 18.47
C GLY A 538 -9.14 -9.24 18.45
N ALA A 539 -8.45 -9.18 19.57
CA ALA A 539 -7.15 -9.78 19.78
C ALA A 539 -7.18 -10.65 21.03
N LYS A 540 -6.53 -11.81 20.96
CA LYS A 540 -6.21 -12.65 22.11
C LYS A 540 -4.95 -12.12 22.76
N LEU A 541 -4.97 -12.00 24.08
CA LEU A 541 -3.87 -11.51 24.89
C LEU A 541 -3.06 -12.70 25.44
N THR A 542 -1.83 -12.42 25.86
CA THR A 542 -0.83 -13.39 26.33
C THR A 542 -1.28 -14.12 27.59
N ASP A 543 -2.12 -13.50 28.41
CA ASP A 543 -2.79 -14.11 29.57
C ASP A 543 -3.95 -15.07 29.20
N GLY A 544 -4.26 -15.22 27.90
CA GLY A 544 -5.31 -16.08 27.37
C GLY A 544 -6.68 -15.41 27.19
N SER A 545 -6.87 -14.23 27.77
CA SER A 545 -8.10 -13.42 27.62
C SER A 545 -8.19 -12.78 26.22
N SER A 546 -9.23 -12.00 25.95
CA SER A 546 -9.31 -11.21 24.72
C SER A 546 -9.92 -9.82 24.92
N VAL A 547 -9.56 -8.93 24.01
CA VAL A 547 -10.16 -7.60 23.83
C VAL A 547 -10.75 -7.48 22.44
N TRP A 548 -11.93 -6.90 22.34
CA TRP A 548 -12.66 -6.71 21.08
C TRP A 548 -13.02 -5.24 20.89
N ARG A 549 -12.86 -4.73 19.66
CA ARG A 549 -13.48 -3.48 19.20
C ARG A 549 -14.71 -3.81 18.39
N LEU A 550 -15.86 -3.41 18.91
CA LEU A 550 -17.14 -3.40 18.20
C LEU A 550 -17.41 -1.96 17.74
N THR A 551 -17.50 -1.73 16.44
CA THR A 551 -17.89 -0.42 15.87
C THR A 551 -19.19 -0.57 15.09
N ILE A 552 -20.04 0.44 15.15
CA ILE A 552 -21.42 0.42 14.69
C ILE A 552 -21.60 1.39 13.51
N ALA A 553 -22.43 1.02 12.53
CA ALA A 553 -22.71 1.82 11.35
C ALA A 553 -23.55 3.08 11.67
N PRO A 554 -23.51 4.12 10.80
CA PRO A 554 -24.36 5.30 10.94
C PRO A 554 -25.85 4.94 10.97
N GLY A 555 -26.62 5.63 11.81
CA GLY A 555 -28.08 5.44 11.93
C GLY A 555 -28.52 4.41 12.98
N ILE A 556 -27.60 3.64 13.59
CA ILE A 556 -27.90 2.79 14.73
C ILE A 556 -27.75 3.59 16.04
N GLY A 557 -28.73 3.47 16.94
CA GLY A 557 -28.81 4.18 18.21
C GLY A 557 -28.44 3.35 19.43
N ALA A 558 -28.62 2.03 19.37
CA ALA A 558 -28.24 1.12 20.46
C ALA A 558 -27.95 -0.30 19.97
N VAL A 559 -27.25 -1.09 20.79
CA VAL A 559 -27.01 -2.52 20.56
C VAL A 559 -27.33 -3.36 21.79
N ARG A 560 -27.72 -4.62 21.58
CA ARG A 560 -27.84 -5.63 22.63
C ARG A 560 -26.79 -6.71 22.45
N LEU A 561 -25.98 -6.95 23.48
CA LEU A 561 -25.02 -8.05 23.51
C LEU A 561 -25.61 -9.25 24.26
N GLN A 562 -25.22 -10.47 23.87
CA GLN A 562 -25.56 -11.68 24.61
C GLN A 562 -24.98 -11.61 26.03
N GLY A 563 -25.84 -11.84 27.02
CA GLY A 563 -25.55 -11.65 28.45
C GLY A 563 -25.91 -10.26 29.00
N SER A 564 -26.25 -9.28 28.14
CA SER A 564 -26.77 -7.98 28.58
C SER A 564 -28.30 -7.95 28.57
N SER A 565 -28.90 -7.62 29.71
CA SER A 565 -30.34 -7.30 29.80
C SER A 565 -30.67 -5.91 29.28
N ALA A 566 -29.71 -4.98 29.29
CA ALA A 566 -29.86 -3.60 28.84
C ALA A 566 -29.45 -3.43 27.36
N LEU A 567 -30.08 -2.46 26.69
CA LEU A 567 -29.57 -1.86 25.47
C LEU A 567 -28.38 -0.95 25.83
N ILE A 568 -27.30 -1.05 25.07
CA ILE A 568 -26.13 -0.19 25.18
C ILE A 568 -26.31 0.94 24.16
N PRO A 569 -26.52 2.21 24.58
CA PRO A 569 -26.65 3.34 23.65
C PRO A 569 -25.33 3.61 22.93
N ILE A 570 -25.42 4.04 21.67
CA ILE A 570 -24.28 4.35 20.80
C ILE A 570 -24.26 5.84 20.48
N ASP A 571 -23.26 6.53 21.04
CA ASP A 571 -22.96 7.93 20.75
C ASP A 571 -22.51 8.10 19.28
N PRO A 572 -23.09 9.01 18.47
CA PRO A 572 -22.55 9.32 17.15
C PRO A 572 -21.08 9.76 17.15
N ALA A 573 -20.61 10.45 18.18
CA ALA A 573 -19.22 10.84 18.35
C ALA A 573 -18.34 9.70 18.91
N ASN A 574 -18.95 8.60 19.39
CA ASN A 574 -18.28 7.37 19.75
C ASN A 574 -19.03 6.11 19.29
N PRO A 575 -18.96 5.78 17.98
CA PRO A 575 -19.71 4.69 17.38
C PRO A 575 -19.17 3.30 17.76
N GLY A 576 -18.19 3.19 18.66
CA GLY A 576 -17.57 1.94 19.04
C GLY A 576 -17.41 1.69 20.54
N LEU A 577 -17.24 0.42 20.88
CA LEU A 577 -17.18 -0.11 22.24
C LEU A 577 -15.99 -1.07 22.36
N TRP A 578 -15.23 -0.96 23.45
CA TRP A 578 -14.29 -1.99 23.88
C TRP A 578 -15.02 -3.05 24.70
N ILE A 579 -14.75 -4.33 24.42
CA ILE A 579 -15.35 -5.47 25.11
C ILE A 579 -14.23 -6.45 25.49
N SER A 580 -13.95 -6.59 26.78
CA SER A 580 -13.03 -7.61 27.29
C SER A 580 -13.75 -8.92 27.59
N ARG A 581 -13.10 -10.06 27.34
CA ARG A 581 -13.59 -11.41 27.64
C ARG A 581 -12.48 -12.23 28.32
N PRO A 582 -12.82 -13.16 29.24
CA PRO A 582 -11.82 -14.01 29.92
C PRO A 582 -11.20 -15.07 29.00
N ASP A 583 -11.74 -15.25 27.80
CA ASP A 583 -11.32 -16.21 26.79
C ASP A 583 -11.33 -15.56 25.39
N ALA A 584 -11.11 -16.35 24.34
CA ALA A 584 -11.17 -15.92 22.94
C ALA A 584 -12.60 -15.90 22.34
N SER A 585 -13.66 -15.96 23.17
CA SER A 585 -15.04 -16.00 22.65
C SER A 585 -15.44 -14.68 22.00
N SER A 586 -16.07 -14.76 20.83
CA SER A 586 -16.53 -13.57 20.11
C SER A 586 -17.80 -13.01 20.76
N PRO A 587 -17.88 -11.69 21.05
CA PRO A 587 -19.13 -11.05 21.44
C PRO A 587 -20.25 -11.34 20.44
N VAL A 588 -21.36 -11.89 20.93
CA VAL A 588 -22.57 -12.11 20.15
C VAL A 588 -23.48 -10.89 20.28
N ILE A 589 -23.84 -10.31 19.14
CA ILE A 589 -24.75 -9.18 19.03
C ILE A 589 -26.13 -9.75 18.73
N LEU A 590 -27.08 -9.54 19.64
CA LEU A 590 -28.44 -10.06 19.54
C LEU A 590 -29.36 -9.14 18.72
N GLU A 591 -29.13 -7.82 18.80
CA GLU A 591 -30.05 -6.80 18.30
C GLU A 591 -29.28 -5.49 18.04
N THR A 592 -29.65 -4.79 16.95
CA THR A 592 -29.23 -3.41 16.67
C THR A 592 -30.48 -2.56 16.50
N ILE A 593 -30.60 -1.48 17.26
CA ILE A 593 -31.76 -0.58 17.27
C ILE A 593 -31.44 0.67 16.43
N PRO A 594 -32.21 1.00 15.38
CA PRO A 594 -32.10 2.28 14.66
C PRO A 594 -32.33 3.50 15.57
N ARG A 595 -31.88 4.69 15.15
CA ARG A 595 -32.18 5.97 15.81
C ARG A 595 -33.56 6.52 15.46
#